data_AF-A0ABD1TVW0-F1
#
_entry.id   AF-A0ABD1TVW0-F1
#
_cell.length_a   1.000
_cell.length_b   1.000
_cell.length_c   1.000
_cell.angle_alpha   90.00
_cell.angle_beta   90.00
_cell.angle_gamma   90.00
#
_symmetry.space_group_name_H-M   'P 1'
#
loop_
_entity.id
_entity.type
_entity.pdbx_description
1 polymer ?
#
loop_
_entity_poly.entity_id
_entity_poly.type
_entity_poly.pdbx_seq_one_letter_code
_entity_poly.pdbx_strand_id
1 'polypeptide(L)'
;MPIKRPDRGGSLAIRTIRLLVNHFPVNFNPNATIMHYDVEIKAVASPGDSFVKKSVSKSDLRLFRDKLFSEDPRFPMLKTSYDGEKNIFSAVTLPTGDFNVELSDGEDSKIRSYLFTIKCVNELKLSKLKDYLRGNLSHIPRDILQGMDLVMKDNPSRHRISVGRSFYSPNYRVDDDLYYGLAAYRGFQQSLRPTSQGLTLCLDYSVMAFRKPLPVLEFLKEHVQGYRGVNDVTRLRQQVTGALKGLKVRVTHRVTKQKYTVAGLTMMNARGISFTFDDPDGISPPTEITLVNKSSNFTNIVKSKFSNKNPNE
;
A
#
# COMPACT_ATOMS: atom_id res chain seq x y z
N MET A 1 2.19 -10.21 -37.68
CA MET A 1 2.57 -11.30 -36.76
C MET A 1 4.07 -11.19 -36.50
N PRO A 2 4.56 -11.32 -35.26
CA PRO A 2 5.99 -11.42 -35.02
C PRO A 2 6.57 -12.65 -35.75
N ILE A 3 7.76 -12.51 -36.33
CA ILE A 3 8.45 -13.59 -37.06
C ILE A 3 8.88 -14.67 -36.05
N LYS A 4 8.65 -15.95 -36.38
CA LYS A 4 9.11 -17.08 -35.56
C LYS A 4 10.64 -17.17 -35.61
N ARG A 5 11.27 -17.58 -34.51
CA ARG A 5 12.72 -17.82 -34.47
C ARG A 5 13.09 -18.84 -35.57
N PRO A 6 14.01 -18.52 -36.49
CA PRO A 6 14.29 -19.35 -37.65
C PRO A 6 15.03 -20.64 -37.31
N ASP A 7 15.90 -20.62 -36.30
CA ASP A 7 16.72 -21.77 -35.90
C ASP A 7 17.05 -21.76 -34.39
N ARG A 8 17.95 -22.64 -33.96
CA ARG A 8 18.44 -22.72 -32.57
C ARG A 8 19.76 -21.97 -32.33
N GLY A 9 20.29 -21.27 -33.34
CA GLY A 9 21.65 -20.72 -33.40
C GLY A 9 22.53 -21.49 -34.40
N GLY A 10 23.67 -20.90 -34.77
CA GLY A 10 24.63 -21.49 -35.70
C GLY A 10 25.42 -22.67 -35.10
N SER A 11 25.74 -23.67 -35.92
CA SER A 11 26.50 -24.86 -35.54
C SER A 11 28.01 -24.78 -35.86
N LEU A 12 28.43 -23.78 -36.64
CA LEU A 12 29.81 -23.56 -37.03
C LEU A 12 30.54 -22.78 -35.92
N ALA A 13 31.63 -23.36 -35.40
CA ALA A 13 32.47 -22.80 -34.33
C ALA A 13 31.74 -22.54 -32.99
N ILE A 14 31.11 -23.58 -32.43
CA ILE A 14 30.48 -23.51 -31.10
C ILE A 14 31.55 -23.55 -30.01
N ARG A 15 31.73 -22.43 -29.28
CA ARG A 15 32.33 -22.43 -27.95
C ARG A 15 31.22 -22.43 -26.91
N THR A 16 31.04 -23.53 -26.19
CA THR A 16 30.03 -23.62 -25.12
C THR A 16 30.57 -22.99 -23.84
N ILE A 17 29.81 -22.04 -23.28
CA ILE A 17 30.11 -21.42 -21.99
C ILE A 17 28.93 -21.67 -21.05
N ARG A 18 29.22 -22.07 -19.81
CA ARG A 18 28.20 -22.21 -18.77
C ARG A 18 27.90 -20.82 -18.20
N LEU A 19 26.63 -20.43 -18.20
CA LEU A 19 26.17 -19.17 -17.65
C LEU A 19 25.23 -19.42 -16.48
N LEU A 20 25.34 -18.56 -15.47
CA LEU A 20 24.30 -18.42 -14.46
C LEU A 20 23.46 -17.21 -14.82
N VAL A 21 22.15 -17.39 -14.77
CA VAL A 21 21.17 -16.33 -15.01
C VAL A 21 20.27 -16.21 -13.80
N ASN A 22 19.72 -15.03 -13.59
CA ASN A 22 18.78 -14.74 -12.50
C ASN A 22 17.33 -15.13 -12.85
N HIS A 23 17.18 -16.24 -13.59
CA HIS A 23 15.90 -16.83 -13.96
C HIS A 23 15.67 -18.10 -13.14
N PHE A 24 14.62 -18.07 -12.32
CA PHE A 24 14.27 -19.17 -11.43
C PHE A 24 13.08 -19.94 -12.02
N PRO A 25 13.20 -21.25 -12.29
CA PRO A 25 12.09 -22.04 -12.85
C PRO A 25 10.84 -22.01 -11.95
N VAL A 26 9.67 -21.84 -12.57
CA VAL A 26 8.37 -21.85 -11.88
C VAL A 26 7.57 -23.06 -12.32
N ASN A 27 7.27 -23.93 -11.36
CA ASN A 27 6.37 -25.06 -11.55
C ASN A 27 4.93 -24.64 -11.26
N PHE A 28 3.99 -25.10 -12.10
CA PHE A 28 2.56 -24.88 -11.91
C PHE A 28 1.77 -26.13 -12.28
N ASN A 29 0.59 -26.32 -11.68
CA ASN A 29 -0.31 -27.41 -12.02
C ASN A 29 -1.10 -27.06 -13.30
N PRO A 30 -0.87 -27.75 -14.45
CA PRO A 30 -1.56 -27.44 -15.69
C PRO A 30 -3.05 -27.80 -15.67
N ASN A 31 -3.50 -28.63 -14.73
CA ASN A 31 -4.90 -29.01 -14.59
C ASN A 31 -5.69 -28.02 -13.74
N ALA A 32 -5.03 -27.04 -13.13
CA ALA A 32 -5.70 -26.02 -12.33
C ALA A 32 -6.29 -24.91 -13.23
N THR A 33 -7.31 -24.24 -12.69
CA THR A 33 -7.99 -23.11 -13.31
C THR A 33 -7.87 -21.90 -12.39
N ILE A 34 -7.55 -20.74 -12.96
CA ILE A 34 -7.63 -19.46 -12.25
C ILE A 34 -8.96 -18.80 -12.64
N MET A 35 -9.77 -18.45 -11.65
CA MET A 35 -10.99 -17.69 -11.85
C MET A 35 -10.65 -16.20 -11.96
N HIS A 36 -11.13 -15.52 -12.99
CA HIS A 36 -10.91 -14.08 -13.20
C HIS A 36 -12.22 -13.33 -13.01
N TYR A 37 -12.18 -12.34 -12.13
CA TYR A 37 -13.32 -11.49 -11.78
C TYR A 37 -13.03 -10.03 -12.13
N ASP A 38 -14.03 -9.36 -12.69
CA ASP A 38 -14.10 -7.91 -12.81
C ASP A 38 -14.76 -7.33 -11.57
N VAL A 39 -14.20 -6.23 -11.09
CA VAL A 39 -14.61 -5.52 -9.88
C VAL A 39 -14.92 -4.06 -10.22
N GLU A 40 -16.10 -3.62 -9.79
CA GLU A 40 -16.51 -2.22 -9.85
C GLU A 40 -16.83 -1.72 -8.45
N ILE A 41 -16.27 -0.57 -8.05
CA ILE A 41 -16.52 0.05 -6.74
C ILE A 41 -17.13 1.43 -6.96
N LYS A 42 -18.34 1.63 -6.44
CA LYS A 42 -19.09 2.89 -6.53
C LYS A 42 -19.40 3.44 -5.15
N ALA A 43 -19.15 4.73 -4.93
CA ALA A 43 -19.61 5.40 -3.72
C ALA A 43 -21.14 5.47 -3.73
N VAL A 44 -21.77 5.10 -2.62
CA VAL A 44 -23.21 5.28 -2.40
C VAL A 44 -23.40 6.64 -1.74
N ALA A 45 -24.22 7.50 -2.34
CA ALA A 45 -24.48 8.82 -1.78
C ALA A 45 -25.30 8.70 -0.49
N SER A 46 -24.87 9.34 0.59
CA SER A 46 -25.68 9.53 1.78
C SER A 46 -26.68 10.68 1.57
N PRO A 47 -27.87 10.65 2.20
CA PRO A 47 -28.82 11.76 2.10
C PRO A 47 -28.17 13.07 2.61
N GLY A 48 -28.04 14.07 1.73
CA GLY A 48 -27.48 15.39 2.06
C GLY A 48 -26.06 15.66 1.58
N ASP A 49 -25.37 14.70 0.94
CA ASP A 49 -24.06 14.93 0.33
C ASP A 49 -24.20 15.52 -1.10
N SER A 50 -23.44 16.57 -1.40
CA SER A 50 -23.40 17.13 -2.76
C SER A 50 -22.84 16.10 -3.74
N PHE A 51 -23.45 15.99 -4.93
CA PHE A 51 -23.15 15.02 -6.01
C PHE A 51 -21.76 15.21 -6.65
N VAL A 52 -20.70 15.35 -5.86
CA VAL A 52 -19.34 15.31 -6.36
C VAL A 52 -18.96 13.85 -6.50
N LYS A 53 -18.92 13.33 -7.73
CA LYS A 53 -18.29 12.05 -8.08
C LYS A 53 -16.82 12.10 -7.68
N LYS A 54 -16.53 11.93 -6.39
CA LYS A 54 -15.15 11.81 -5.90
C LYS A 54 -14.63 10.48 -6.40
N SER A 55 -13.67 10.54 -7.32
CA SER A 55 -12.92 9.37 -7.76
C SER A 55 -12.33 8.66 -6.55
N VAL A 56 -12.62 7.38 -6.39
CA VAL A 56 -12.13 6.56 -5.28
C VAL A 56 -10.63 6.35 -5.45
N SER A 57 -9.83 6.64 -4.42
CA SER A 57 -8.38 6.47 -4.53
C SER A 57 -8.00 4.98 -4.56
N LYS A 58 -6.89 4.61 -5.20
CA LYS A 58 -6.42 3.20 -5.21
C LYS A 58 -6.17 2.64 -3.81
N SER A 59 -5.82 3.49 -2.85
CA SER A 59 -5.69 3.09 -1.44
C SER A 59 -7.03 2.68 -0.86
N ASP A 60 -8.10 3.41 -1.17
CA ASP A 60 -9.44 3.10 -0.66
C ASP A 60 -9.94 1.79 -1.30
N LEU A 61 -9.74 1.61 -2.62
CA LEU A 61 -10.08 0.36 -3.33
C LEU A 61 -9.50 -0.89 -2.64
N ARG A 62 -8.23 -0.82 -2.23
CA ARG A 62 -7.57 -1.91 -1.49
C ARG A 62 -8.15 -2.09 -0.09
N LEU A 63 -8.42 -1.00 0.62
CA LEU A 63 -9.01 -1.05 1.95
C LEU A 63 -10.42 -1.66 1.94
N PHE A 64 -11.24 -1.35 0.93
CA PHE A 64 -12.56 -1.98 0.76
C PHE A 64 -12.45 -3.48 0.55
N ARG A 65 -11.59 -3.90 -0.39
CA ARG A 65 -11.36 -5.31 -0.64
C ARG A 65 -10.92 -6.01 0.63
N ASP A 66 -9.96 -5.44 1.35
CA ASP A 66 -9.40 -6.07 2.55
C ASP A 66 -10.45 -6.15 3.66
N LYS A 67 -11.30 -5.13 3.83
CA LYS A 67 -12.43 -5.16 4.78
C LYS A 67 -13.43 -6.27 4.42
N LEU A 68 -13.95 -6.27 3.18
CA LEU A 68 -14.91 -7.27 2.71
C LEU A 68 -14.37 -8.70 2.89
N PHE A 69 -13.11 -8.94 2.51
CA PHE A 69 -12.50 -10.26 2.56
C PHE A 69 -12.10 -10.67 3.98
N SER A 70 -12.06 -9.73 4.93
CA SER A 70 -11.82 -10.02 6.35
C SER A 70 -13.10 -10.34 7.12
N GLU A 71 -14.23 -9.75 6.72
CA GLU A 71 -15.52 -9.89 7.41
C GLU A 71 -16.36 -11.04 6.86
N ASP A 72 -16.27 -11.32 5.56
CA ASP A 72 -17.05 -12.39 4.92
C ASP A 72 -16.16 -13.62 4.61
N PRO A 73 -16.35 -14.75 5.33
CA PRO A 73 -15.51 -15.94 5.19
C PRO A 73 -15.62 -16.61 3.82
N ARG A 74 -16.61 -16.25 2.99
CA ARG A 74 -16.74 -16.74 1.61
C ARG A 74 -15.64 -16.20 0.70
N PHE A 75 -14.89 -15.19 1.13
CA PHE A 75 -13.81 -14.56 0.36
C PHE A 75 -12.42 -14.87 0.95
N PRO A 76 -11.75 -15.96 0.53
CA PRO A 76 -10.46 -16.34 1.09
C PRO A 76 -9.32 -15.42 0.63
N MET A 77 -8.81 -14.57 1.54
CA MET A 77 -7.71 -13.63 1.28
C MET A 77 -6.42 -14.26 0.74
N LEU A 78 -6.11 -15.51 1.15
CA LEU A 78 -4.87 -16.20 0.76
C LEU A 78 -4.98 -16.93 -0.57
N LYS A 79 -6.20 -17.13 -1.08
CA LYS A 79 -6.45 -17.79 -2.38
C LYS A 79 -6.79 -16.80 -3.49
N THR A 80 -6.67 -15.50 -3.21
CA THR A 80 -7.08 -14.40 -4.09
C THR A 80 -6.01 -13.33 -4.18
N SER A 81 -5.86 -12.76 -5.37
CA SER A 81 -4.98 -11.63 -5.65
C SER A 81 -5.74 -10.53 -6.36
N TYR A 82 -5.51 -9.28 -5.95
CA TYR A 82 -6.20 -8.10 -6.46
C TYR A 82 -5.18 -7.10 -7.01
N ASP A 83 -5.40 -6.58 -8.21
CA ASP A 83 -4.52 -5.61 -8.84
C ASP A 83 -4.56 -4.22 -8.17
N GLY A 84 -5.57 -3.97 -7.33
CA GLY A 84 -5.82 -2.67 -6.72
C GLY A 84 -6.70 -1.76 -7.57
N GLU A 85 -7.30 -2.29 -8.64
CA GLU A 85 -8.16 -1.58 -9.57
C GLU A 85 -9.40 -2.42 -9.90
N LYS A 86 -9.37 -3.24 -10.95
CA LYS A 86 -10.55 -3.92 -11.51
C LYS A 86 -10.47 -5.43 -11.51
N ASN A 87 -9.30 -6.03 -11.32
CA ASN A 87 -9.12 -7.46 -11.55
C ASN A 87 -8.82 -8.21 -10.27
N ILE A 88 -9.67 -9.19 -9.95
CA ILE A 88 -9.38 -10.22 -8.95
C ILE A 88 -9.12 -11.54 -9.67
N PHE A 89 -8.03 -12.20 -9.31
CA PHE A 89 -7.72 -13.56 -9.71
C PHE A 89 -7.82 -14.46 -8.49
N SER A 90 -8.46 -15.62 -8.64
CA SER A 90 -8.72 -16.54 -7.53
C SER A 90 -8.45 -17.99 -7.91
N ALA A 91 -7.92 -18.76 -6.96
CA ALA A 91 -7.79 -20.21 -7.09
C ALA A 91 -9.09 -20.97 -6.76
N VAL A 92 -10.12 -20.27 -6.28
CA VAL A 92 -11.44 -20.83 -5.95
C VAL A 92 -12.55 -19.94 -6.48
N THR A 93 -13.74 -20.49 -6.62
CA THR A 93 -14.94 -19.71 -6.97
C THR A 93 -15.31 -18.75 -5.83
N LEU A 94 -15.46 -17.48 -6.16
CA LEU A 94 -15.94 -16.43 -5.25
C LEU A 94 -17.43 -16.16 -5.51
N PRO A 95 -18.19 -15.72 -4.47
CA PRO A 95 -19.53 -15.18 -4.68
C PRO A 95 -19.52 -13.98 -5.64
N THR A 96 -20.49 -13.94 -6.54
CA THR A 96 -20.73 -12.81 -7.46
C THR A 96 -21.97 -12.04 -7.05
N GLY A 97 -21.98 -10.74 -7.30
CA GLY A 97 -23.08 -9.85 -6.93
C GLY A 97 -22.58 -8.53 -6.36
N ASP A 98 -23.48 -7.84 -5.69
CA ASP A 98 -23.25 -6.54 -5.11
C ASP A 98 -23.10 -6.66 -3.58
N PHE A 99 -22.01 -6.11 -3.05
CA PHE A 99 -21.66 -6.14 -1.64
C PHE A 99 -21.52 -4.72 -1.11
N ASN A 100 -22.30 -4.37 -0.09
CA ASN A 100 -22.18 -3.08 0.57
C ASN A 100 -21.07 -3.13 1.62
N VAL A 101 -20.15 -2.16 1.56
CA VAL A 101 -19.04 -2.04 2.50
C VAL A 101 -18.98 -0.61 3.02
N GLU A 102 -18.94 -0.46 4.33
CA GLU A 102 -18.81 0.84 4.98
C GLU A 102 -17.36 1.08 5.40
N LEU A 103 -16.81 2.26 5.14
CA LEU A 103 -15.50 2.66 5.66
C LEU A 103 -15.63 3.93 6.50
N SER A 104 -14.88 3.97 7.60
CA SER A 104 -14.62 5.18 8.36
C SER A 104 -13.23 5.72 8.00
N ASP A 105 -13.15 7.00 7.60
CA ASP A 105 -11.87 7.69 7.32
C ASP A 105 -11.13 8.10 8.63
N GLY A 106 -11.11 7.21 9.63
CA GLY A 106 -10.61 7.45 11.00
C GLY A 106 -11.72 7.66 12.04
N GLU A 107 -11.35 7.70 13.32
CA GLU A 107 -12.27 7.75 14.47
C GLU A 107 -13.23 8.96 14.43
N ASP A 108 -12.82 10.08 13.82
CA ASP A 108 -13.60 11.33 13.78
C ASP A 108 -14.23 11.63 12.40
N SER A 109 -14.24 10.66 11.46
CA SER A 109 -14.71 10.90 10.08
C SER A 109 -16.05 10.24 9.77
N LYS A 110 -16.85 10.90 8.91
CA LYS A 110 -18.11 10.35 8.38
C LYS A 110 -17.89 8.96 7.77
N ILE A 111 -18.74 8.01 8.17
CA ILE A 111 -18.82 6.70 7.53
C ILE A 111 -19.29 6.89 6.10
N ARG A 112 -18.58 6.29 5.15
CA ARG A 112 -18.94 6.28 3.74
C ARG A 112 -19.25 4.85 3.31
N SER A 113 -20.39 4.67 2.66
CA SER A 113 -20.83 3.38 2.13
C SER A 113 -20.48 3.27 0.65
N TYR A 114 -20.00 2.10 0.25
CA TYR A 114 -19.62 1.80 -1.12
C TYR A 114 -20.23 0.48 -1.57
N LEU A 115 -20.65 0.44 -2.83
CA LEU A 115 -21.14 -0.75 -3.51
C LEU A 115 -19.98 -1.41 -4.26
N PHE A 116 -19.67 -2.65 -3.88
CA PHE A 116 -18.63 -3.48 -4.48
C PHE A 116 -19.29 -4.56 -5.34
N THR A 117 -19.22 -4.43 -6.65
CA THR A 117 -19.81 -5.37 -7.60
C THR A 117 -18.74 -6.34 -8.10
N ILE A 118 -18.97 -7.65 -7.94
CA ILE A 118 -18.06 -8.72 -8.38
C ILE A 118 -18.73 -9.55 -9.47
N LYS A 119 -18.07 -9.67 -10.62
CA LYS A 119 -18.55 -10.47 -11.76
C LYS A 119 -17.47 -11.43 -12.23
N CYS A 120 -17.80 -12.72 -12.32
CA CYS A 120 -16.90 -13.68 -12.94
C CYS A 120 -16.88 -13.44 -14.45
N VAL A 121 -15.71 -13.13 -15.01
CA VAL A 121 -15.56 -12.79 -16.43
C VAL A 121 -14.83 -13.86 -17.23
N ASN A 122 -14.01 -14.70 -16.59
CA ASN A 122 -13.30 -15.76 -17.30
C ASN A 122 -12.85 -16.91 -16.39
N GLU A 123 -12.68 -18.09 -17.00
CA GLU A 123 -12.06 -19.28 -16.41
C GLU A 123 -10.75 -19.61 -17.15
N LEU A 124 -9.64 -19.31 -16.48
CA LEU A 124 -8.31 -19.35 -17.07
C LEU A 124 -7.64 -20.71 -16.80
N LYS A 125 -7.91 -21.69 -17.67
CA LYS A 125 -7.32 -23.03 -17.61
C LYS A 125 -5.80 -22.98 -17.86
N LEU A 126 -5.00 -23.38 -16.87
CA LEU A 126 -3.52 -23.33 -16.97
C LEU A 126 -2.95 -24.31 -18.01
N SER A 127 -3.74 -25.27 -18.49
CA SER A 127 -3.38 -26.15 -19.61
C SER A 127 -3.02 -25.35 -20.86
N LYS A 128 -3.70 -24.23 -21.12
CA LYS A 128 -3.37 -23.32 -22.23
C LYS A 128 -1.97 -22.72 -22.09
N LEU A 129 -1.52 -22.42 -20.88
CA LEU A 129 -0.15 -21.96 -20.66
C LEU A 129 0.86 -23.06 -20.93
N LYS A 130 0.58 -24.30 -20.51
CA LYS A 130 1.42 -25.47 -20.81
C LYS A 130 1.53 -25.70 -22.32
N ASP A 131 0.42 -25.63 -23.06
CA ASP A 131 0.40 -25.80 -24.50
C ASP A 131 1.18 -24.70 -25.23
N TYR A 132 1.06 -23.45 -24.76
CA TYR A 132 1.86 -22.33 -25.26
C TYR A 132 3.37 -22.54 -25.02
N LEU A 133 3.77 -22.93 -23.80
CA LEU A 133 5.18 -23.18 -23.47
C LEU A 133 5.77 -24.36 -24.26
N ARG A 134 4.95 -25.32 -24.68
CA ARG A 134 5.34 -26.43 -25.57
C ARG A 134 5.39 -26.06 -27.06
N GLY A 135 4.92 -24.87 -27.42
CA GLY A 135 4.80 -24.43 -28.82
C GLY A 135 3.57 -24.95 -29.56
N ASN A 136 2.62 -25.58 -28.86
CA ASN A 136 1.36 -26.07 -29.43
C ASN A 136 0.35 -24.95 -29.68
N LEU A 137 0.48 -23.82 -28.97
CA LEU A 137 -0.31 -22.61 -29.20
C LEU A 137 0.56 -21.50 -29.79
N SER A 138 0.03 -20.84 -30.83
CA SER A 138 0.66 -19.69 -31.49
C SER A 138 0.50 -18.38 -30.72
N HIS A 139 -0.56 -18.25 -29.93
CA HIS A 139 -0.93 -17.02 -29.23
C HIS A 139 -0.53 -17.07 -27.76
N ILE A 140 0.03 -15.97 -27.27
CA ILE A 140 0.42 -15.82 -25.87
C ILE A 140 -0.84 -15.73 -24.99
N PRO A 141 -1.01 -16.61 -23.99
CA PRO A 141 -2.15 -16.53 -23.07
C PRO A 141 -1.94 -15.40 -22.05
N ARG A 142 -2.20 -14.15 -22.49
CA ARG A 142 -1.91 -12.93 -21.73
C ARG A 142 -2.63 -12.89 -20.38
N ASP A 143 -3.92 -13.24 -20.35
CA ASP A 143 -4.73 -13.19 -19.12
C ASP A 143 -4.22 -14.17 -18.07
N ILE A 144 -3.79 -15.37 -18.50
CA ILE A 144 -3.16 -16.36 -17.61
C ILE A 144 -1.85 -15.81 -17.05
N LEU A 145 -0.98 -15.27 -17.91
CA LEU A 145 0.29 -14.71 -17.48
C LEU A 145 0.10 -13.51 -16.55
N GLN A 146 -0.90 -12.68 -16.79
CA GLN A 146 -1.27 -11.55 -15.93
C GLN A 146 -1.73 -12.03 -14.55
N GLY A 147 -2.63 -13.01 -14.49
CA GLY A 147 -3.08 -13.59 -13.22
C GLY A 147 -1.92 -14.21 -12.43
N MET A 148 -1.05 -14.98 -13.10
CA MET A 148 0.12 -15.58 -12.49
C MET A 148 1.14 -14.54 -12.00
N ASP A 149 1.40 -13.48 -12.79
CA ASP A 149 2.30 -12.39 -12.41
C ASP A 149 1.75 -11.62 -11.21
N LEU A 150 0.43 -11.39 -11.15
CA LEU A 150 -0.20 -10.76 -9.99
C LEU A 150 -0.09 -11.63 -8.73
N VAL A 151 -0.33 -12.94 -8.84
CA VAL A 151 -0.18 -13.89 -7.72
C VAL A 151 1.25 -13.87 -7.17
N MET A 152 2.27 -13.88 -8.04
CA MET A 152 3.68 -13.79 -7.63
C MET A 152 4.01 -12.46 -6.94
N LYS A 153 3.26 -11.39 -7.26
CA LYS A 153 3.40 -10.07 -6.65
C LYS A 153 2.60 -9.87 -5.38
N ASP A 154 1.60 -10.71 -5.09
CA ASP A 154 0.70 -10.52 -3.97
C ASP A 154 1.44 -10.54 -2.62
N ASN A 155 2.23 -11.59 -2.36
CA ASN A 155 2.98 -11.70 -1.11
C ASN A 155 3.97 -10.54 -0.88
N PRO A 156 4.88 -10.19 -1.81
CA PRO A 156 5.79 -9.06 -1.58
C PRO A 156 5.04 -7.73 -1.53
N SER A 157 3.93 -7.54 -2.24
CA SER A 157 3.12 -6.30 -2.14
C SER A 157 2.54 -6.08 -0.74
N ARG A 158 2.30 -7.15 0.04
CA ARG A 158 1.78 -7.05 1.42
C ARG A 158 2.85 -6.74 2.45
N HIS A 159 4.09 -7.18 2.22
CA HIS A 159 5.15 -7.16 3.25
C HIS A 159 6.31 -6.21 2.93
N ARG A 160 6.35 -5.62 1.72
CA ARG A 160 7.46 -4.79 1.24
C ARG A 160 6.95 -3.45 0.71
N ILE A 161 7.85 -2.49 0.61
CA ILE A 161 7.57 -1.22 -0.07
C ILE A 161 7.53 -1.50 -1.56
N SER A 162 6.35 -1.36 -2.16
CA SER A 162 6.14 -1.57 -3.60
C SER A 162 6.28 -0.26 -4.37
N VAL A 163 7.18 -0.23 -5.36
CA VAL A 163 7.34 0.88 -6.31
C VAL A 163 7.43 0.32 -7.72
N GLY A 164 6.39 0.53 -8.52
CA GLY A 164 6.30 -0.01 -9.87
C GLY A 164 6.35 -1.55 -9.87
N ARG A 165 7.45 -2.12 -10.38
CA ARG A 165 7.69 -3.57 -10.44
C ARG A 165 8.68 -4.07 -9.38
N SER A 166 9.13 -3.18 -8.51
CA SER A 166 10.18 -3.44 -7.54
C SER A 166 9.64 -3.43 -6.11
N PHE A 167 10.24 -4.26 -5.28
CA PHE A 167 9.86 -4.49 -3.89
C PHE A 167 11.07 -4.31 -2.98
N TYR A 168 10.98 -3.37 -2.05
CA TYR A 168 12.08 -3.02 -1.15
C TYR A 168 11.76 -3.44 0.29
N SER A 169 12.78 -3.86 1.02
CA SER A 169 12.67 -4.10 2.46
C SER A 169 12.03 -2.89 3.15
N PRO A 170 11.18 -3.03 4.18
CA PRO A 170 10.69 -1.88 4.94
C PRO A 170 11.76 -1.26 5.84
N ASN A 171 12.87 -1.97 6.08
CA ASN A 171 13.99 -1.55 6.91
C ASN A 171 15.26 -1.40 6.05
N TYR A 172 16.07 -0.39 6.37
CA TYR A 172 17.41 -0.21 5.82
C TYR A 172 18.47 -0.69 6.81
N ARG A 173 19.69 -0.95 6.33
CA ARG A 173 20.85 -1.31 7.18
C ARG A 173 21.59 -0.05 7.59
N VAL A 174 22.30 -0.09 8.72
CA VAL A 174 23.12 1.06 9.17
C VAL A 174 24.16 1.45 8.11
N ASP A 175 24.80 0.47 7.47
CA ASP A 175 25.77 0.71 6.38
C ASP A 175 25.15 1.28 5.09
N ASP A 176 23.81 1.29 5.00
CA ASP A 176 23.07 1.84 3.87
C ASP A 176 22.53 3.26 4.17
N ASP A 177 22.96 3.91 5.25
CA ASP A 177 22.59 5.30 5.55
C ASP A 177 23.21 6.27 4.54
N LEU A 178 22.38 7.06 3.87
CA LEU A 178 22.79 8.09 2.89
C LEU A 178 22.88 9.48 3.50
N TYR A 179 22.70 9.58 4.82
CA TYR A 179 22.56 10.80 5.61
C TYR A 179 21.37 11.66 5.14
N TYR A 180 21.23 12.86 5.71
CA TYR A 180 20.17 13.81 5.35
C TYR A 180 18.74 13.25 5.44
N GLY A 181 18.45 12.36 6.39
CA GLY A 181 17.15 11.72 6.51
C GLY A 181 16.85 10.68 5.42
N LEU A 182 17.84 10.25 4.64
CA LEU A 182 17.70 9.26 3.56
C LEU A 182 18.53 8.01 3.85
N ALA A 183 18.06 6.87 3.36
CA ALA A 183 18.85 5.64 3.34
C ALA A 183 18.59 4.88 2.03
N ALA A 184 19.52 4.02 1.65
CA ALA A 184 19.40 3.10 0.54
C ALA A 184 18.65 1.84 0.99
N TYR A 185 17.50 1.58 0.38
CA TYR A 185 16.71 0.41 0.70
C TYR A 185 16.94 -0.64 -0.37
N ARG A 186 17.39 -1.81 0.08
CA ARG A 186 17.65 -2.96 -0.79
C ARG A 186 16.35 -3.70 -1.09
N GLY A 187 16.24 -4.19 -2.31
CA GLY A 187 15.05 -4.84 -2.82
C GLY A 187 15.35 -5.66 -4.06
N PHE A 188 14.28 -5.97 -4.78
CA PHE A 188 14.36 -6.69 -6.04
C PHE A 188 13.25 -6.25 -6.98
N GLN A 189 13.51 -6.34 -8.28
CA GLN A 189 12.49 -6.31 -9.31
C GLN A 189 12.14 -7.75 -9.67
N GLN A 190 10.86 -8.04 -9.85
CA GLN A 190 10.43 -9.36 -10.31
C GLN A 190 9.55 -9.29 -11.56
N SER A 191 9.73 -10.25 -12.45
CA SER A 191 8.84 -10.45 -13.59
C SER A 191 8.73 -11.92 -13.97
N LEU A 192 7.51 -12.36 -14.27
CA LEU A 192 7.26 -13.70 -14.78
C LEU A 192 7.48 -13.72 -16.30
N ARG A 193 8.32 -14.63 -16.79
CA ARG A 193 8.74 -14.71 -18.20
C ARG A 193 8.52 -16.12 -18.76
N PRO A 194 7.73 -16.28 -19.84
CA PRO A 194 7.72 -17.51 -20.60
C PRO A 194 9.03 -17.65 -21.39
N THR A 195 9.66 -18.81 -21.30
CA THR A 195 10.90 -19.16 -22.02
C THR A 195 10.72 -20.50 -22.72
N SER A 196 11.67 -20.87 -23.59
CA SER A 196 11.69 -22.21 -24.20
C SER A 196 11.91 -23.35 -23.19
N GLN A 197 12.39 -23.05 -21.99
CA GLN A 197 12.58 -24.01 -20.89
C GLN A 197 11.38 -24.05 -19.93
N GLY A 198 10.33 -23.29 -20.23
CA GLY A 198 9.15 -23.16 -19.37
C GLY A 198 9.02 -21.77 -18.76
N LEU A 199 8.20 -21.67 -17.72
CA LEU A 199 7.94 -20.42 -17.03
C LEU A 199 9.07 -20.12 -16.03
N THR A 200 9.56 -18.89 -16.02
CA THR A 200 10.63 -18.46 -15.10
C THR A 200 10.24 -17.18 -14.38
N LEU A 201 10.63 -17.07 -13.11
CA LEU A 201 10.61 -15.83 -12.36
C LEU A 201 11.99 -15.18 -12.49
N CYS A 202 12.05 -14.05 -13.18
CA CYS A 202 13.25 -13.24 -13.30
C CYS A 202 13.32 -12.31 -12.09
N LEU A 203 14.43 -12.37 -11.32
CA LEU A 203 14.66 -11.56 -10.12
C LEU A 203 15.93 -10.72 -10.28
N ASP A 204 15.78 -9.40 -10.42
CA ASP A 204 16.91 -8.47 -10.46
C ASP A 204 17.08 -7.80 -9.11
N TYR A 205 18.32 -7.66 -8.63
CA TYR A 205 18.60 -6.85 -7.44
C TYR A 205 18.30 -5.36 -7.73
N SER A 206 17.66 -4.68 -6.78
CA SER A 206 17.34 -3.26 -6.91
C SER A 206 17.65 -2.53 -5.61
N VAL A 207 18.09 -1.28 -5.73
CA VAL A 207 18.31 -0.37 -4.58
C VAL A 207 17.64 0.96 -4.90
N MET A 208 16.92 1.51 -3.92
CA MET A 208 16.25 2.80 -4.07
C MET A 208 16.38 3.59 -2.78
N ALA A 209 16.63 4.90 -2.91
CA ALA A 209 16.69 5.79 -1.76
C ALA A 209 15.28 6.09 -1.23
N PHE A 210 15.05 5.90 0.06
CA PHE A 210 13.82 6.33 0.75
C PHE A 210 14.16 7.19 1.96
N ARG A 211 13.17 7.97 2.39
CA ARG A 211 13.25 8.70 3.66
C ARG A 211 13.23 7.74 4.84
N LYS A 212 14.16 7.95 5.77
CA LYS A 212 14.23 7.22 7.03
C LYS A 212 12.96 7.49 7.86
N PRO A 213 12.39 6.48 8.54
CA PRO A 213 11.22 6.66 9.41
C PRO A 213 11.64 7.27 10.75
N LEU A 214 12.02 8.55 10.75
CA LEU A 214 12.54 9.27 11.92
C LEU A 214 11.46 10.13 12.59
N PRO A 215 11.59 10.42 13.90
CA PRO A 215 10.89 11.53 14.52
C PRO A 215 11.16 12.84 13.77
N VAL A 216 10.16 13.71 13.65
CA VAL A 216 10.26 14.94 12.86
C VAL A 216 11.46 15.80 13.25
N LEU A 217 11.75 15.91 14.55
CA LEU A 217 12.88 16.70 15.04
C LEU A 217 14.24 16.08 14.67
N GLU A 218 14.38 14.76 14.71
CA GLU A 218 15.60 14.07 14.31
C GLU A 218 15.80 14.13 12.79
N PHE A 219 14.71 13.98 12.03
CA PHE A 219 14.74 14.21 10.58
C PHE A 219 15.26 15.61 10.23
N LEU A 220 14.79 16.65 10.93
CA LEU A 220 15.25 18.03 10.69
C LEU A 220 16.72 18.22 11.06
N LYS A 221 17.21 17.61 12.14
CA LYS A 221 18.64 17.64 12.50
C LYS A 221 19.52 17.03 11.41
N GLU A 222 19.08 15.94 10.80
CA GLU A 222 19.83 15.33 9.70
C GLU A 222 19.68 16.11 8.38
N HIS A 223 18.48 16.57 8.05
CA HIS A 223 18.14 17.08 6.72
C HIS A 223 18.39 18.58 6.54
N VAL A 224 18.28 19.39 7.60
CA VAL A 224 18.40 20.84 7.53
C VAL A 224 19.72 21.31 8.13
N GLN A 225 20.61 21.83 7.27
CA GLN A 225 21.91 22.33 7.69
C GLN A 225 21.77 23.43 8.75
N GLY A 226 22.49 23.29 9.86
CA GLY A 226 22.49 24.26 10.95
C GLY A 226 21.28 24.20 11.88
N TYR A 227 20.39 23.21 11.73
CA TYR A 227 19.32 22.94 12.69
C TYR A 227 19.86 22.13 13.88
N ARG A 228 19.86 22.71 15.07
CA ARG A 228 20.31 22.06 16.32
C ARG A 228 19.15 21.70 17.24
N GLY A 229 18.03 22.39 17.11
CA GLY A 229 16.82 22.09 17.86
C GLY A 229 15.67 23.05 17.59
N VAL A 230 14.63 22.97 18.42
CA VAL A 230 13.37 23.71 18.24
C VAL A 230 13.57 25.22 18.18
N ASN A 231 14.57 25.77 18.87
CA ASN A 231 14.88 27.20 18.86
C ASN A 231 15.33 27.71 17.48
N ASP A 232 15.84 26.84 16.61
CA ASP A 232 16.25 27.21 15.25
C ASP A 232 15.08 27.29 14.27
N VAL A 233 13.89 26.79 14.62
CA VAL A 233 12.73 26.74 13.70
C VAL A 233 12.34 28.13 13.20
N THR A 234 12.38 29.15 14.06
CA THR A 234 12.05 30.54 13.67
C THR A 234 13.07 31.08 12.67
N ARG A 235 14.37 30.88 12.95
CA ARG A 235 15.48 31.34 12.09
C ARG A 235 15.52 30.59 10.76
N LEU A 236 15.25 29.28 10.78
CA LEU A 236 15.32 28.37 9.62
C LEU A 236 13.92 28.05 9.05
N ARG A 237 12.96 28.93 9.24
CA ARG A 237 11.54 28.65 8.95
C ARG A 237 11.29 28.20 7.52
N GLN A 238 11.95 28.83 6.55
CA GLN A 238 11.80 28.49 5.13
C GLN A 238 12.36 27.09 4.83
N GLN A 239 13.55 26.78 5.34
CA GLN A 239 14.20 25.48 5.15
C GLN A 239 13.40 24.35 5.82
N VAL A 240 12.94 24.57 7.06
CA VAL A 240 12.12 23.59 7.79
C VAL A 240 10.78 23.37 7.08
N THR A 241 10.13 24.44 6.62
CA THR A 241 8.86 24.32 5.88
C THR A 241 9.07 23.57 4.57
N GLY A 242 10.13 23.89 3.81
CA GLY A 242 10.48 23.21 2.57
C GLY A 242 10.79 21.73 2.77
N ALA A 243 11.48 21.37 3.86
CA ALA A 243 11.82 20.01 4.20
C ALA A 243 10.59 19.14 4.54
N LEU A 244 9.57 19.72 5.19
CA LEU A 244 8.42 18.97 5.70
C LEU A 244 7.20 18.99 4.79
N LYS A 245 6.99 20.06 4.01
CA LYS A 245 5.77 20.23 3.22
C LYS A 245 5.57 19.07 2.23
N GLY A 246 4.36 18.51 2.21
CA GLY A 246 4.00 17.36 1.39
C GLY A 246 4.42 16.00 1.97
N LEU A 247 5.21 15.95 3.06
CA LEU A 247 5.54 14.70 3.72
C LEU A 247 4.37 14.17 4.54
N LYS A 248 4.25 12.84 4.61
CA LYS A 248 3.29 12.16 5.47
C LYS A 248 3.93 11.87 6.83
N VAL A 249 3.28 12.32 7.89
CA VAL A 249 3.66 12.09 9.29
C VAL A 249 2.58 11.31 10.02
N ARG A 250 2.95 10.55 11.05
CA ARG A 250 2.02 9.90 11.98
C ARG A 250 2.22 10.52 13.36
N VAL A 251 1.12 10.72 14.07
CA VAL A 251 1.18 11.16 15.48
C VAL A 251 1.53 10.00 16.39
N THR A 252 2.33 10.26 17.42
CA THR A 252 2.73 9.23 18.41
C THR A 252 1.93 9.27 19.70
N HIS A 253 1.13 10.33 19.91
CA HIS A 253 0.34 10.54 21.13
C HIS A 253 -1.03 9.84 21.10
N ARG A 254 -1.42 9.24 19.97
CA ARG A 254 -2.67 8.48 19.81
C ARG A 254 -2.32 7.06 19.35
N VAL A 255 -3.17 6.09 19.69
CA VAL A 255 -3.04 4.68 19.28
C VAL A 255 -3.35 4.48 17.77
N THR A 256 -3.79 5.53 17.09
CA THR A 256 -4.10 5.50 15.65
C THR A 256 -2.88 5.34 14.74
N LYS A 257 -3.07 4.61 13.64
CA LYS A 257 -2.09 4.50 12.54
C LYS A 257 -2.26 5.60 11.48
N GLN A 258 -3.16 6.55 11.69
CA GLN A 258 -3.49 7.60 10.74
C GLN A 258 -2.26 8.45 10.37
N LYS A 259 -2.14 8.73 9.08
CA LYS A 259 -1.08 9.57 8.52
C LYS A 259 -1.67 10.89 8.04
N TYR A 260 -0.97 11.99 8.32
CA TYR A 260 -1.34 13.34 7.91
C TYR A 260 -0.28 13.88 6.96
N THR A 261 -0.69 14.59 5.91
CA THR A 261 0.23 15.28 5.02
C THR A 261 0.51 16.68 5.59
N VAL A 262 1.77 17.05 5.75
CA VAL A 262 2.15 18.38 6.25
C VAL A 262 1.87 19.43 5.18
N ALA A 263 0.91 20.32 5.44
CA ALA A 263 0.59 21.43 4.53
C ALA A 263 1.57 22.61 4.66
N GLY A 264 2.11 22.82 5.87
CA GLY A 264 3.01 23.90 6.20
C GLY A 264 3.20 24.04 7.70
N LEU A 265 3.90 25.09 8.12
CA LEU A 265 4.08 25.45 9.53
C LEU A 265 3.19 26.62 9.91
N THR A 266 2.61 26.57 11.10
CA THR A 266 1.89 27.70 11.71
C THR A 266 2.84 28.86 12.00
N MET A 267 2.33 30.09 11.98
CA MET A 267 3.13 31.30 12.29
C MET A 267 3.44 31.40 13.79
N MET A 268 2.48 31.01 14.63
CA MET A 268 2.60 31.01 16.07
C MET A 268 3.22 29.70 16.58
N ASN A 269 3.89 29.80 17.74
CA ASN A 269 4.33 28.62 18.50
C ASN A 269 3.12 27.86 19.07
N ALA A 270 3.31 26.61 19.50
CA ALA A 270 2.21 25.78 19.99
C ALA A 270 1.45 26.39 21.19
N ARG A 271 2.09 27.24 22.02
CA ARG A 271 1.44 27.90 23.16
C ARG A 271 0.49 29.00 22.73
N GLY A 272 0.79 29.71 21.64
CA GLY A 272 -0.02 30.78 21.09
C GLY A 272 -1.10 30.33 20.11
N ILE A 273 -1.21 29.03 19.83
CA ILE A 273 -2.27 28.50 18.96
C ILE A 273 -3.47 28.11 19.82
N SER A 274 -4.60 28.75 19.57
CA SER A 274 -5.91 28.40 20.10
C SER A 274 -6.83 27.85 19.02
N PHE A 275 -7.83 27.10 19.45
CA PHE A 275 -8.94 26.67 18.61
C PHE A 275 -10.22 26.76 19.44
N THR A 276 -11.34 27.09 18.79
CA THR A 276 -12.65 27.00 19.39
C THR A 276 -13.00 25.52 19.58
N PHE A 277 -13.32 25.14 20.81
CA PHE A 277 -13.82 23.82 21.14
C PHE A 277 -15.32 23.94 21.40
N ASP A 278 -16.09 23.36 20.47
CA ASP A 278 -17.52 23.18 20.64
C ASP A 278 -17.74 21.89 21.44
N ASP A 279 -18.50 22.00 22.52
CA ASP A 279 -18.91 20.85 23.33
C ASP A 279 -19.77 19.91 22.45
N PRO A 280 -19.38 18.63 22.27
CA PRO A 280 -20.15 17.71 21.43
C PRO A 280 -21.59 17.51 21.92
N ASP A 281 -21.87 17.74 23.21
CA ASP A 281 -23.20 17.65 23.79
C ASP A 281 -23.99 18.97 23.74
N GLY A 282 -23.35 20.06 23.30
CA GLY A 282 -23.98 21.40 23.17
C GLY A 282 -24.38 22.06 24.49
N ILE A 283 -23.91 21.52 25.61
CA ILE A 283 -24.27 21.98 26.97
C ILE A 283 -23.48 23.25 27.34
N SER A 284 -22.24 23.35 26.85
CA SER A 284 -21.33 24.45 27.18
C SER A 284 -21.09 25.37 25.98
N PRO A 285 -20.98 26.70 26.18
CA PRO A 285 -20.63 27.61 25.10
C PRO A 285 -19.24 27.29 24.51
N PRO A 286 -19.00 27.60 23.22
CA PRO A 286 -17.71 27.40 22.57
C PRO A 286 -16.59 28.01 23.39
N THR A 287 -15.67 27.17 23.87
CA THR A 287 -14.56 27.61 24.72
C THR A 287 -13.27 27.61 23.92
N GLU A 288 -12.49 28.68 24.04
CA GLU A 288 -11.19 28.77 23.39
C GLU A 288 -10.15 27.94 24.16
N ILE A 289 -9.60 26.91 23.53
CA ILE A 289 -8.61 26.01 24.14
C ILE A 289 -7.29 26.14 23.38
N THR A 290 -6.18 26.24 24.12
CA THR A 290 -4.84 26.24 23.51
C THR A 290 -4.38 24.83 23.12
N LEU A 291 -3.58 24.72 22.07
CA LEU A 291 -3.08 23.43 21.56
C LEU A 291 -2.31 22.63 22.63
N VAL A 292 -1.54 23.31 23.47
CA VAL A 292 -0.79 22.69 24.57
C VAL A 292 -1.75 22.15 25.64
N ASN A 293 -2.77 22.92 26.03
CA ASN A 293 -3.75 22.47 27.01
C ASN A 293 -4.56 21.28 26.49
N LYS A 294 -4.93 21.28 25.19
CA LYS A 294 -5.57 20.11 24.56
C LYS A 294 -4.69 18.86 24.65
N SER A 295 -3.42 19.00 24.28
CA SER A 295 -2.48 17.87 24.20
C SER A 295 -2.19 17.28 25.59
N SER A 296 -2.06 18.14 26.61
CA SER A 296 -1.93 17.73 28.01
C SER A 296 -3.21 17.09 28.55
N ASN A 297 -4.38 17.64 28.21
CA ASN A 297 -5.67 17.11 28.67
C ASN A 297 -5.98 15.74 28.08
N PHE A 298 -5.69 15.46 26.80
CA PHE A 298 -5.87 14.12 26.25
C PHE A 298 -4.91 13.08 26.85
N THR A 299 -3.69 13.49 27.23
CA THR A 299 -2.74 12.60 27.92
C THR A 299 -3.17 12.34 29.38
N ASN A 300 -3.89 13.29 30.00
CA ASN A 300 -4.39 13.17 31.37
C ASN A 300 -5.79 12.51 31.47
N ILE A 301 -6.64 12.61 30.45
CA ILE A 301 -7.97 11.95 30.43
C ILE A 301 -7.83 10.41 30.37
N VAL A 302 -6.74 9.89 29.79
CA VAL A 302 -6.44 8.45 29.81
C VAL A 302 -5.94 7.99 31.19
N LYS A 303 -5.43 8.90 32.04
CA LYS A 303 -4.98 8.56 33.41
C LYS A 303 -6.05 8.74 34.48
N SER A 304 -7.16 9.44 34.21
CA SER A 304 -8.21 9.69 35.22
C SER A 304 -9.40 8.73 35.17
N LYS A 305 -9.39 7.68 34.33
CA LYS A 305 -10.45 6.65 34.28
C LYS A 305 -10.13 5.31 34.97
N PHE A 306 -9.01 5.22 35.71
CA PHE A 306 -8.73 4.07 36.58
C PHE A 306 -8.28 4.53 37.97
N SER A 307 -9.21 5.11 38.73
CA SER A 307 -9.13 5.13 40.19
C SER A 307 -10.54 5.26 40.75
N ASN A 308 -11.27 4.15 40.76
CA ASN A 308 -12.30 3.84 41.76
C ASN A 308 -12.75 2.39 41.55
N LYS A 309 -12.03 1.46 42.18
CA LYS A 309 -12.65 0.26 42.72
C LYS A 309 -12.47 0.33 44.23
N ASN A 310 -13.54 0.68 44.92
CA ASN A 310 -13.70 0.30 46.32
C ASN A 310 -13.69 -1.24 46.37
N PRO A 311 -12.92 -1.86 47.27
CA PRO A 311 -13.07 -3.25 47.63
C PRO A 311 -14.17 -3.32 48.70
N ASN A 312 -15.33 -3.86 48.34
CA ASN A 312 -16.24 -4.65 49.18
C ASN A 312 -17.61 -4.75 48.49
N GLU A 313 -18.18 -5.95 48.59
CA GLU A 313 -19.39 -6.51 47.95
C GLU A 313 -19.23 -7.08 46.54
#